data_AF-A0A9D1M1S2-F1
#
_entry.id   AF-A0A9D1M1S2-F1
#
_cell.length_a   1.000
_cell.length_b   1.000
_cell.length_c   1.000
_cell.angle_alpha   90.00
_cell.angle_beta   90.00
_cell.angle_gamma   90.00
#
_symmetry.space_group_name_H-M   'P 1'
#
loop_
_entity.id
_entity.type
_entity.pdbx_description
1 polymer ?
#
loop_
_entity_poly.entity_id
_entity_poly.type
_entity_poly.pdbx_seq_one_letter_code
_entity_poly.pdbx_strand_id
1 'polypeptide(L)' 'MNLHRAYELLNNKEKVDIFYNERPVWIQELNDNIAKVGFIDNFEEKDVYIEDLYEGNLYH' A
#
# COMPACT_ATOMS: atom_id res chain seq x y z
N MET A 1 8.16 0.07 -0.79
CA MET A 1 8.05 -0.50 0.58
C MET A 1 8.62 -1.92 0.51
N ASN A 2 8.71 -2.68 1.62
CA ASN A 2 9.06 -4.10 1.57
C ASN A 2 7.94 -4.98 2.16
N LEU A 3 7.98 -6.29 1.88
CA LEU A 3 6.95 -7.24 2.29
C LEU A 3 6.75 -7.29 3.82
N HIS A 4 7.84 -7.28 4.59
CA HIS A 4 7.78 -7.30 6.04
C HIS A 4 7.00 -6.09 6.58
N ARG A 5 7.32 -4.89 6.07
CA ARG A 5 6.64 -3.65 6.43
C ARG A 5 5.17 -3.67 6.03
N ALA A 6 4.83 -4.22 4.87
CA ALA A 6 3.44 -4.37 4.44
C ALA A 6 2.63 -5.24 5.43
N TYR A 7 3.20 -6.34 5.91
CA TYR A 7 2.57 -7.18 6.92
C TYR A 7 2.45 -6.49 8.29
N GLU A 8 3.41 -5.67 8.69
CA GLU A 8 3.30 -4.85 9.90
C GLU A 8 2.13 -3.88 9.82
N LEU A 9 1.96 -3.20 8.67
CA LEU A 9 0.86 -2.24 8.46
C LEU A 9 -0.51 -2.93 8.53
N LEU A 10 -0.64 -4.14 7.99
CA LEU A 10 -1.88 -4.91 8.07
C LEU A 10 -2.18 -5.42 9.50
N ASN A 11 -1.16 -5.64 10.33
CA ASN A 11 -1.30 -6.20 11.68
C ASN A 11 -1.34 -5.15 12.80
N ASN A 12 -0.81 -3.95 12.60
CA ASN A 12 -0.83 -2.87 13.57
C ASN A 12 -2.09 -2.01 13.47
N LYS A 13 -2.44 -1.33 14.58
CA LYS A 13 -3.53 -0.33 14.62
C LYS A 13 -3.11 1.06 14.12
N GLU A 14 -1.91 1.20 13.55
CA GLU A 14 -1.46 2.46 12.95
C GLU A 14 -2.06 2.62 11.56
N LYS A 15 -2.75 3.74 11.34
CA LYS A 15 -3.23 4.11 10.02
C LYS A 15 -2.09 4.85 9.32
N VAL A 16 -1.57 4.23 8.27
CA VAL A 16 -0.55 4.84 7.43
C VAL A 16 -1.14 5.04 6.04
N ASP A 17 -0.94 6.22 5.48
CA ASP A 17 -1.32 6.51 4.11
C ASP A 17 -0.34 5.82 3.16
N ILE A 18 -0.86 5.04 2.20
CA ILE A 18 -0.06 4.31 1.22
C ILE A 18 -0.34 4.88 -0.16
N PHE A 19 0.71 5.04 -0.95
CA PHE A 19 0.64 5.63 -2.29
C PHE A 19 1.24 4.71 -3.35
N TYR A 20 0.65 4.77 -4.53
CA TYR A 20 1.15 4.18 -5.77
C TYR A 20 1.08 5.24 -6.87
N ASN A 21 2.20 5.59 -7.50
CA ASN A 21 2.28 6.64 -8.52
C ASN A 21 1.58 7.95 -8.09
N GLU A 22 1.90 8.45 -6.89
CA GLU A 22 1.32 9.69 -6.31
C GLU A 22 -0.18 9.63 -6.00
N ARG A 23 -0.82 8.47 -6.20
CA ARG A 23 -2.24 8.27 -5.89
C ARG A 23 -2.39 7.49 -4.59
N PRO A 24 -3.29 7.91 -3.68
CA PRO A 24 -3.54 7.21 -2.44
C PRO A 24 -4.28 5.89 -2.73
N VAL A 25 -3.78 4.81 -2.13
CA VAL A 25 -4.29 3.45 -2.29
C VAL A 25 -4.45 2.76 -0.95
N TRP A 26 -5.31 1.75 -0.90
CA TRP A 26 -5.40 0.81 0.20
C TRP A 26 -5.01 -0.59 -0.29
N ILE A 27 -4.27 -1.33 0.55
CA ILE A 27 -3.88 -2.71 0.24
C ILE A 27 -5.04 -3.62 0.61
N GLN A 28 -5.54 -4.38 -0.36
CA GLN A 28 -6.62 -5.36 -0.15
C GLN A 28 -6.07 -6.73 0.21
N GLU A 29 -5.02 -7.16 -0.51
CA GLU A 29 -4.42 -8.48 -0.39
C GLU A 29 -2.92 -8.40 -0.69
N LEU A 30 -2.14 -9.27 -0.05
CA LEU A 30 -0.71 -9.45 -0.30
C LEU A 30 -0.44 -10.89 -0.77
N ASN A 31 0.14 -11.00 -1.96
CA ASN A 31 0.53 -12.26 -2.60
C ASN A 31 2.04 -12.21 -2.91
N ASP A 32 2.85 -12.73 -1.99
CA ASP A 32 4.32 -12.68 -2.05
C ASP A 32 4.85 -11.25 -2.27
N ASN A 33 5.33 -10.94 -3.48
CA ASN A 33 5.91 -9.64 -3.81
C ASN A 33 4.90 -8.68 -4.50
N ILE A 34 3.68 -9.15 -4.71
CA ILE A 34 2.59 -8.41 -5.38
C ILE A 34 1.52 -8.06 -4.34
N ALA A 35 1.12 -6.80 -4.33
CA ALA A 35 -0.02 -6.33 -3.56
C ALA A 35 -1.19 -6.04 -4.52
N LYS A 36 -2.37 -6.52 -4.17
CA LYS A 36 -3.61 -6.04 -4.77
C LYS A 36 -4.01 -4.75 -4.07
N VAL A 37 -4.01 -3.65 -4.81
CA VAL A 37 -4.38 -2.33 -4.28
C VAL A 37 -5.69 -1.83 -4.87
N GLY A 38 -6.50 -1.20 -4.04
CA GLY A 38 -7.63 -0.38 -4.48
C GLY A 38 -7.26 1.08 -4.42
N PHE A 39 -7.61 1.83 -5.45
CA PHE A 39 -7.44 3.28 -5.45
C PHE A 39 -8.54 3.93 -4.60
N ILE A 40 -8.20 5.02 -3.89
CA ILE A 40 -9.18 5.73 -3.05
C ILE A 40 -9.99 6.74 -3.88
N ASP A 41 -9.39 7.29 -4.93
CA ASP A 41 -9.99 8.31 -5.80
C ASP A 41 -10.98 7.72 -6.83
N ASN A 42 -10.79 6.46 -7.24
CA ASN A 42 -11.69 5.74 -8.12
C ASN A 42 -11.84 4.27 -7.68
N PHE A 43 -12.95 3.61 -8.05
CA PHE A 43 -13.20 2.19 -7.77
C PHE A 43 -12.33 1.25 -8.65
N GLU A 44 -11.10 1.65 -8.94
CA GLU A 44 -10.12 0.88 -9.71
C GLU A 44 -9.32 -0.02 -8.76
N GLU A 45 -9.01 -1.22 -9.23
CA GLU A 45 -8.14 -2.18 -8.54
C GLU A 45 -6.99 -2.56 -9.46
N LYS A 46 -5.80 -2.74 -8.87
CA LYS A 46 -4.61 -3.12 -9.62
C LYS A 46 -3.67 -3.98 -8.80
N ASP A 47 -3.04 -4.93 -9.46
CA ASP A 47 -1.93 -5.69 -8.90
C ASP A 47 -0.62 -4.93 -9.17
N VAL A 48 0.11 -4.62 -8.11
CA VAL A 48 1.33 -3.82 -8.15
C VAL A 48 2.42 -4.47 -7.31
N TYR A 49 3.69 -4.21 -7.60
CA TYR A 49 4.76 -4.69 -6.74
C TYR A 49 4.81 -3.89 -5.45
N ILE A 50 5.08 -4.56 -4.33
CA ILE A 50 5.17 -3.92 -3.00
C ILE A 50 6.30 -2.88 -2.94
N GLU A 51 7.34 -3.07 -3.75
CA GLU A 51 8.44 -2.12 -3.88
C GLU A 51 7.99 -0.77 -4.44
N ASP A 52 6.99 -0.75 -5.33
CA ASP A 52 6.44 0.46 -5.95
C ASP A 52 5.52 1.25 -5.00
N LEU A 53 5.09 0.64 -3.89
CA LEU A 53 4.28 1.30 -2.87
C LEU A 53 5.14 2.09 -1.90
N TYR A 54 4.67 3.23 -1.44
CA TYR A 54 5.38 4.01 -0.42
C TYR A 54 4.42 4.65 0.59
N GLU A 55 4.90 4.81 1.82
CA GLU A 55 4.16 5.43 2.91
C GLU A 55 4.22 6.97 2.73
N GLY A 56 3.08 7.65 2.82
CA GLY A 56 2.97 9.10 2.69
C GLY A 56 3.55 9.90 3.86
N ASN A 57 4.04 9.21 4.90
CA ASN A 57 4.65 9.80 6.08
C ASN A 57 6.11 10.24 5.81
N LEU A 58 6.34 10.90 4.67
CA LEU A 58 7.63 11.48 4.29
C LEU A 58 7.88 12.86 4.91
N TYR A 59 6.91 13.43 5.64
CA TYR A 59 7.08 14.69 6.36
C TYR A 59 6.64 14.54 7.82
N HIS A 60 7.63 14.72 8.70
CA HIS A 60 7.55 14.87 10.16
C HIS A 60 6.38 15.71 10.68
#